data_AF-A0A1Y1R2Y6-F1
#
_entry.id   AF-A0A1Y1R2Y6-F1
#
_cell.length_a   1.000
_cell.length_b   1.000
_cell.length_c   1.000
_cell.angle_alpha   90.00
_cell.angle_beta   90.00
_cell.angle_gamma   90.00
#
_symmetry.space_group_name_H-M   'P 1'
#
loop_
_entity.id
_entity.type
_entity.pdbx_description
1 polymer ?
#
loop_
_entity_poly.entity_id
_entity_poly.type
_entity_poly.pdbx_seq_one_letter_code
_entity_poly.pdbx_strand_id
1 'polypeptide(L)'
;MSKSLYEELKRVGIDETLAYDVSLSLDPDHNASKKDILMLQEAILQVQLTTESRYHELKHEISDVRSDLHKEIAGVRTEMASLSRQFWITFGGLITTIMSVFFVNWYFHQ
;
A
#
# COMPACT_ATOMS: atom_id res chain seq x y z
N MET A 1 41.37 31.65 -24.59
CA MET A 1 42.58 31.32 -23.81
C MET A 1 42.48 32.05 -22.48
N SER A 2 41.61 31.57 -21.59
CA SER A 2 41.52 32.11 -20.23
C SER A 2 42.82 31.73 -19.53
N LYS A 3 43.52 32.73 -18.99
CA LYS A 3 44.55 32.44 -17.99
C LYS A 3 43.83 31.69 -16.88
N SER A 4 44.22 30.45 -16.58
CA SER A 4 43.51 29.69 -15.55
C SER A 4 43.63 30.49 -14.25
N LEU A 5 42.52 30.60 -13.52
CA LEU A 5 42.46 31.33 -12.25
C LEU A 5 43.58 30.85 -11.30
N TYR A 6 43.95 29.58 -11.41
CA TYR A 6 45.14 28.97 -10.83
C TYR A 6 46.45 29.73 -11.13
N GLU A 7 46.76 29.98 -12.40
CA GLU A 7 47.98 30.71 -12.81
C GLU A 7 47.97 32.17 -12.34
N GLU A 8 46.80 32.79 -12.21
CA GLU A 8 46.66 34.13 -11.63
C GLU A 8 46.91 34.14 -10.11
N LEU A 9 46.34 33.20 -9.37
CA LEU A 9 46.54 33.07 -7.93
C LEU A 9 48.01 32.73 -7.60
N LYS A 10 48.63 31.85 -8.40
CA LYS A 10 50.06 31.52 -8.30
C LYS A 10 50.94 32.75 -8.57
N ARG A 11 50.60 33.58 -9.56
CA ARG A 11 51.31 34.84 -9.84
C ARG A 11 51.21 35.87 -8.71
N VAL A 12 50.13 35.86 -7.93
CA VAL A 12 49.92 36.75 -6.78
C VAL A 12 50.64 36.25 -5.52
N GLY A 13 51.29 35.09 -5.58
CA GLY A 13 52.03 34.50 -4.46
C GLY A 13 51.15 33.77 -3.45
N ILE A 14 49.93 33.38 -3.86
CA ILE A 14 49.11 32.46 -3.06
C ILE A 14 49.74 31.07 -3.10
N ASP A 15 49.72 30.41 -1.95
CA ASP A 15 50.17 29.03 -1.81
C ASP A 15 49.54 28.12 -2.88
N GLU A 16 50.35 27.25 -3.49
CA GLU A 16 49.97 26.47 -4.67
C GLU A 16 48.78 25.52 -4.38
N THR A 17 48.65 25.06 -3.14
CA THR A 17 47.54 24.21 -2.72
C THR A 17 46.23 25.00 -2.59
N LEU A 18 46.30 26.19 -2.01
CA LEU A 18 45.17 27.12 -1.89
C LEU A 18 44.74 27.65 -3.25
N ALA A 19 45.69 27.98 -4.12
CA ALA A 19 45.41 28.44 -5.49
C ALA A 19 44.69 27.37 -6.31
N TYR A 20 45.10 26.10 -6.17
CA TYR A 20 44.45 24.97 -6.82
C TYR A 20 43.03 24.77 -6.32
N ASP A 21 42.83 24.70 -5.00
CA ASP A 21 41.52 24.43 -4.39
C ASP A 21 40.49 25.53 -4.70
N VAL A 22 40.91 26.80 -4.65
CA VAL A 22 40.06 27.94 -5.04
C VAL A 22 39.72 27.90 -6.53
N SER A 23 40.69 27.60 -7.40
CA SER A 23 40.43 27.50 -8.84
C SER A 23 39.47 26.36 -9.19
N LEU A 24 39.60 25.22 -8.52
CA LEU A 24 38.74 24.04 -8.70
C LEU A 24 37.33 24.28 -8.17
N SER A 25 37.19 25.04 -7.09
CA SER A 25 35.89 25.43 -6.53
C SER A 25 35.12 26.43 -7.39
N LEU A 26 35.82 27.29 -8.14
CA LEU A 26 35.24 28.23 -9.11
C LEU A 26 35.15 27.67 -10.53
N ASP A 27 35.67 26.46 -10.77
CA ASP A 27 35.54 25.80 -12.07
C ASP A 27 34.05 25.49 -12.34
N PRO A 28 33.45 26.09 -13.38
CA PRO A 28 32.02 25.95 -13.66
C PRO A 28 31.61 24.49 -13.94
N ASP A 29 32.50 23.66 -14.49
CA ASP A 29 32.19 22.26 -14.79
C ASP A 29 32.16 21.42 -13.50
N HIS A 30 33.10 21.66 -12.59
CA HIS A 30 33.14 20.97 -11.29
C HIS A 30 31.95 21.33 -10.40
N ASN A 31 31.57 22.62 -10.39
CA ASN A 31 30.41 23.08 -9.63
C ASN A 31 29.08 22.57 -10.22
N ALA A 32 28.94 22.54 -11.54
CA ALA A 32 27.77 21.95 -12.21
C ALA A 32 27.59 20.48 -11.84
N SER A 33 28.68 19.70 -11.81
CA SER A 33 28.63 18.29 -11.41
C SER A 33 28.19 18.09 -9.95
N LYS A 34 28.68 18.90 -9.00
CA LYS A 34 28.20 18.86 -7.60
C LYS A 34 26.70 19.15 -7.51
N LYS A 35 26.23 20.16 -8.24
CA LYS A 35 24.81 20.52 -8.30
C LYS A 35 23.97 19.35 -8.85
N ASP A 36 24.42 18.70 -9.91
CA ASP A 36 23.72 17.56 -10.51
C ASP A 36 23.66 16.35 -9.55
N ILE A 37 24.74 16.10 -8.80
CA ILE A 37 24.77 15.05 -7.77
C ILE A 37 23.76 15.37 -6.66
N LEU A 38 23.67 16.62 -6.21
CA LEU A 38 22.69 17.03 -5.20
C LEU A 38 21.25 16.88 -5.72
N MET A 39 20.99 17.28 -6.97
CA MET A 39 19.67 17.10 -7.60
C MET A 39 19.31 15.61 -7.73
N LEU A 40 20.26 14.75 -8.10
CA LEU A 40 20.06 13.30 -8.14
C LEU A 40 19.78 12.74 -6.74
N GLN A 41 20.50 13.18 -5.72
CA GLN A 41 20.28 12.75 -4.35
C GLN A 41 18.87 13.13 -3.86
N GLU A 42 18.41 14.34 -4.18
CA GLU A 42 17.05 14.77 -3.88
C GLU A 42 16.01 13.93 -4.63
N ALA A 43 16.22 13.69 -5.93
CA ALA A 43 15.33 12.84 -6.72
C ALA A 43 15.25 11.40 -6.19
N ILE A 44 16.39 10.83 -5.77
CA ILE A 44 16.44 9.50 -5.15
C ILE A 44 15.64 9.48 -3.85
N LEU A 45 15.80 10.50 -2.99
CA LEU A 45 15.03 10.61 -1.74
C LEU A 45 13.54 10.72 -2.01
N GLN A 46 13.12 11.54 -2.99
CA GLN A 46 11.71 11.66 -3.36
C GLN A 46 11.13 10.33 -3.88
N VAL A 47 11.88 9.60 -4.71
CA VAL A 47 11.47 8.29 -5.21
C VAL A 47 11.36 7.28 -4.06
N GLN A 48 12.30 7.28 -3.12
CA GLN A 48 12.25 6.41 -1.93
C GLN A 48 11.01 6.70 -1.09
N LEU A 49 10.76 7.96 -0.74
CA LEU A 49 9.59 8.36 0.06
C LEU A 49 8.28 7.99 -0.64
N THR A 50 8.17 8.24 -1.94
CA THR A 50 6.99 7.90 -2.74
C THR A 50 6.79 6.38 -2.82
N THR A 51 7.88 5.61 -2.87
CA THR A 51 7.82 4.15 -2.95
C THR A 51 7.39 3.54 -1.62
N GLU A 52 7.95 3.99 -0.50
CA GLU A 52 7.54 3.59 0.84
C GLU A 52 6.06 3.94 1.10
N SER A 53 5.64 5.16 0.75
CA SER A 53 4.24 5.58 0.90
C SER A 53 3.28 4.67 0.13
N ARG A 54 3.57 4.38 -1.16
CA ARG A 54 2.74 3.48 -1.96
C ARG A 54 2.76 2.04 -1.46
N TYR A 55 3.90 1.57 -0.96
CA TYR A 55 4.00 0.23 -0.37
C TYR A 55 3.10 0.12 0.87
N HIS A 56 3.12 1.13 1.75
CA HIS A 56 2.26 1.18 2.93
C HIS A 56 0.77 1.25 2.57
N GLU A 57 0.41 2.07 1.57
CA GLU A 57 -0.95 2.19 1.06
C GLU A 57 -1.47 0.84 0.51
N LEU A 58 -0.72 0.21 -0.38
CA LEU A 58 -1.07 -1.11 -0.92
C LEU A 58 -1.19 -2.18 0.17
N LYS A 59 -0.31 -2.16 1.17
CA LYS A 59 -0.38 -3.08 2.30
C LYS A 59 -1.66 -2.87 3.12
N HIS A 60 -2.08 -1.62 3.29
CA HIS A 60 -3.34 -1.28 3.94
C HIS A 60 -4.54 -1.76 3.13
N GLU A 61 -4.60 -1.45 1.84
CA GLU A 61 -5.67 -1.89 0.94
C GLU A 61 -5.81 -3.43 0.91
N ILE A 62 -4.70 -4.16 0.84
CA ILE A 62 -4.72 -5.63 0.89
C ILE A 62 -5.28 -6.14 2.23
N SER A 63 -4.93 -5.48 3.33
CA SER A 63 -5.45 -5.82 4.66
C SER A 63 -6.96 -5.58 4.74
N ASP A 64 -7.43 -4.44 4.22
CA ASP A 64 -8.84 -4.07 4.22
C ASP A 64 -9.66 -5.03 3.37
N VAL A 65 -9.24 -5.27 2.12
CA VAL A 65 -9.90 -6.23 1.23
C VAL A 65 -9.95 -7.62 1.86
N ARG A 66 -8.87 -8.07 2.52
CA ARG A 66 -8.87 -9.36 3.23
C ARG A 66 -9.87 -9.37 4.38
N SER A 67 -9.94 -8.30 5.16
CA SER A 67 -10.91 -8.16 6.26
C SER A 67 -12.34 -8.20 5.73
N ASP A 68 -12.63 -7.47 4.66
CA ASP A 68 -13.97 -7.37 4.12
C ASP A 68 -14.42 -8.70 3.50
N LEU A 69 -13.54 -9.41 2.79
CA LEU A 69 -13.82 -10.78 2.35
C LEU A 69 -14.11 -11.73 3.52
N HIS A 70 -13.40 -11.61 4.64
CA HIS A 70 -13.72 -12.42 5.83
C HIS A 70 -15.12 -12.12 6.38
N LYS A 71 -15.49 -10.83 6.44
CA LYS A 71 -16.83 -10.42 6.87
C LYS A 71 -17.90 -10.94 5.92
N GLU A 72 -17.71 -10.79 4.62
CA GLU A 72 -18.65 -11.29 3.60
C GLU A 72 -18.83 -12.80 3.69
N ILE A 73 -17.74 -13.57 3.79
CA ILE A 73 -17.80 -15.02 3.97
C ILE A 73 -18.54 -15.41 5.25
N ALA A 74 -18.29 -14.70 6.36
CA ALA A 74 -19.01 -14.92 7.62
C ALA A 74 -20.50 -14.58 7.49
N GLY A 75 -20.83 -13.50 6.77
CA GLY A 75 -22.19 -13.12 6.42
C GLY A 75 -22.91 -14.22 5.66
N VAL A 76 -22.33 -14.68 4.54
CA VAL A 76 -22.88 -15.77 3.71
C VAL A 76 -23.08 -17.05 4.54
N ARG A 77 -22.12 -17.43 5.39
CA ARG A 77 -22.29 -18.59 6.29
C ARG A 77 -23.46 -18.44 7.24
N THR A 78 -23.66 -17.24 7.79
CA THR A 78 -24.77 -16.93 8.69
C THR A 78 -26.11 -16.99 7.96
N GLU A 79 -26.18 -16.43 6.76
CA GLU A 79 -27.37 -16.50 5.91
C GLU A 79 -27.72 -17.95 5.55
N MET A 80 -26.74 -18.76 5.16
CA MET A 80 -26.94 -20.19 4.89
C MET A 80 -27.47 -20.95 6.11
N ALA A 81 -26.93 -20.69 7.29
CA ALA A 81 -27.43 -21.29 8.53
C ALA A 81 -28.86 -20.84 8.87
N SER A 82 -29.19 -19.57 8.62
CA SER A 82 -30.54 -19.02 8.78
C SER A 82 -31.54 -19.68 7.83
N LEU A 83 -31.19 -19.80 6.55
CA LEU A 83 -32.02 -20.48 5.54
C LEU A 83 -32.25 -21.95 5.88
N SER A 84 -31.21 -22.66 6.31
CA SER A 84 -31.35 -24.05 6.75
C SER A 84 -32.28 -24.18 7.95
N ARG A 85 -32.17 -23.29 8.94
CA ARG A 85 -33.07 -23.25 10.09
C ARG A 85 -34.52 -22.97 9.67
N GLN A 86 -34.71 -21.99 8.78
CA GLN A 86 -36.04 -21.64 8.29
C GLN A 86 -36.68 -22.82 7.56
N PHE A 87 -35.92 -23.54 6.73
CA PHE A 87 -36.36 -24.77 6.08
C PHE A 87 -36.81 -25.83 7.10
N TRP A 88 -36.01 -26.11 8.12
CA TRP A 88 -36.40 -27.07 9.16
C TRP A 88 -37.68 -26.70 9.89
N ILE A 89 -37.87 -25.41 10.19
CA ILE A 89 -39.08 -24.92 10.86
C ILE A 89 -40.30 -25.04 9.94
N THR A 90 -40.19 -24.62 8.67
CA THR A 90 -41.33 -24.64 7.74
C THR A 90 -41.72 -26.07 7.38
N PHE A 91 -40.75 -26.93 7.05
CA PHE A 91 -41.01 -28.34 6.76
C PHE A 91 -41.51 -29.10 7.99
N GLY A 92 -40.91 -28.86 9.15
CA GLY A 92 -41.36 -29.43 10.42
C GLY A 92 -42.80 -29.06 10.72
N GLY A 93 -43.15 -27.78 10.62
CA GLY A 93 -44.52 -27.28 10.85
C GLY A 93 -45.55 -27.86 9.89
N LEU A 94 -45.17 -28.03 8.62
CA LEU A 94 -46.04 -28.65 7.61
C LEU A 94 -46.27 -30.13 7.92
N ILE A 95 -45.22 -30.88 8.24
CA ILE A 95 -45.33 -32.30 8.63
C ILE A 95 -46.19 -32.45 9.90
N THR A 96 -45.99 -31.59 10.91
CA THR A 96 -46.81 -31.65 12.15
C THR A 96 -48.28 -31.39 11.86
N THR A 97 -48.58 -30.47 10.95
CA THR A 97 -49.97 -30.17 10.56
C THR A 97 -50.60 -31.36 9.85
N ILE A 98 -49.89 -31.96 8.89
CA ILE A 98 -50.35 -33.15 8.16
C ILE A 98 -50.59 -34.31 9.12
N MET A 99 -49.63 -34.60 10.02
CA MET A 99 -49.75 -35.67 11.01
C MET A 99 -50.93 -35.45 11.96
N SER A 100 -51.18 -34.20 12.37
CA SER A 100 -52.34 -33.84 13.19
C SER A 100 -53.67 -34.19 12.50
N VAL A 101 -53.81 -33.83 11.21
CA VAL A 101 -55.01 -34.16 10.42
C VAL A 101 -55.20 -35.68 10.29
N PHE A 102 -54.13 -36.41 9.99
CA PHE A 102 -54.19 -37.87 9.90
C PHE A 102 -54.58 -38.53 11.24
N PHE A 103 -54.00 -38.05 12.35
CA PHE A 103 -54.28 -38.56 13.69
C PHE A 103 -55.75 -38.37 14.07
N VAL A 104 -56.29 -37.17 13.84
CA VAL A 104 -57.71 -36.87 14.08
C VAL A 104 -58.60 -37.76 13.19
N ASN A 105 -58.29 -37.89 11.91
CA ASN A 105 -59.07 -38.72 10.99
C ASN A 105 -59.09 -40.21 11.39
N TRP A 106 -57.94 -40.73 11.84
CA TRP A 106 -57.82 -42.10 12.34
C TRP A 106 -58.66 -42.33 13.60
N TYR A 107 -58.62 -41.39 14.55
CA TYR A 107 -59.41 -41.47 15.79
C TYR A 107 -60.93 -41.54 15.53
N PHE A 108 -61.42 -40.84 14.50
CA PHE A 108 -62.84 -40.87 14.14
C PHE A 108 -63.28 -42.12 13.35
N HIS A 109 -62.35 -42.87 12.74
CA HIS A 109 -62.65 -44.06 11.92
C HIS A 109 -62.43 -45.40 12.65
N GLN A 110 -62.15 -45.37 13.96
CA GLN A 110 -61.96 -46.54 14.81
C GLN A 110 -63.15 -46.78 15.73
#